data_AF-A0A380G1A8-F1
#
_entry.id   AF-A0A380G1A8-F1
#
_cell.length_a   1.000
_cell.length_b   1.000
_cell.length_c   1.000
_cell.angle_alpha   90.00
_cell.angle_beta   90.00
_cell.angle_gamma   90.00
#
_symmetry.space_group_name_H-M   'P 1'
#
loop_
_entity.id
_entity.type
_entity.pdbx_description
1 polymer ?
#
loop_
_entity_poly.entity_id
_entity_poly.type
_entity_poly.pdbx_seq_one_letter_code
_entity_poly.pdbx_strand_id
1 'polypeptide(L)'
;MTIFLIIGILLPIIYVIRLNVKQQTIKFKEVLITVGLSVIGFVVFSILGVFISHQKVNIFTLLVGAIVTGIIWGLLLAGTYKLYNYLTHTFKK
;
A
#
# COMPACT_ATOMS: atom_id res chain seq x y z
N MET A 1 -10.73 -12.69 8.10
CA MET A 1 -10.25 -11.29 7.93
C MET A 1 -8.77 -11.19 7.54
N THR A 2 -7.85 -11.88 8.23
CA THR A 2 -6.40 -11.68 8.09
C THR A 2 -5.85 -11.94 6.68
N ILE A 3 -6.33 -12.98 5.98
CA ILE A 3 -5.89 -13.31 4.62
C ILE A 3 -6.25 -12.21 3.61
N PHE A 4 -7.43 -11.60 3.72
CA PHE A 4 -7.85 -10.54 2.80
C PHE A 4 -7.00 -9.29 2.93
N LEU A 5 -6.61 -8.93 4.17
CA LEU A 5 -5.70 -7.81 4.41
C LEU A 5 -4.31 -8.06 3.80
N ILE A 6 -3.80 -9.30 3.87
CA ILE A 6 -2.52 -9.66 3.25
C ILE A 6 -2.57 -9.44 1.73
N ILE A 7 -3.68 -9.79 1.07
CA ILE A 7 -3.81 -9.57 -0.38
C ILE A 7 -3.88 -8.07 -0.70
N GLY A 8 -4.57 -7.27 0.11
CA GLY A 8 -4.60 -5.81 -0.03
C GLY A 8 -3.22 -5.16 0.09
N ILE A 9 -2.36 -5.69 0.96
CA ILE A 9 -0.99 -5.22 1.17
C ILE A 9 -0.09 -5.51 -0.04
N LEU A 10 -0.34 -6.58 -0.79
CA LEU A 10 0.51 -6.99 -1.92
C LEU A 10 0.41 -6.03 -3.12
N LEU A 11 -0.74 -5.39 -3.35
CA LEU A 11 -0.94 -4.48 -4.49
C LEU A 11 0.09 -3.32 -4.55
N PRO A 12 0.25 -2.48 -3.51
CA PRO A 12 1.26 -1.43 -3.53
C PRO A 12 2.69 -1.98 -3.55
N ILE A 13 2.94 -3.17 -2.97
CA ILE A 13 4.25 -3.83 -3.00
C ILE A 13 4.66 -4.18 -4.43
N ILE A 14 3.77 -4.82 -5.20
CA ILE A 14 4.03 -5.19 -6.59
C ILE A 14 4.35 -3.94 -7.42
N TYR A 15 3.62 -2.85 -7.19
CA TYR A 15 3.86 -1.58 -7.87
C TYR A 15 5.25 -1.01 -7.56
N VAL A 16 5.64 -0.99 -6.28
CA VAL A 16 6.97 -0.49 -5.85
C VAL A 16 8.10 -1.38 -6.37
N ILE A 17 7.94 -2.71 -6.37
CA ILE A 17 8.91 -3.63 -6.97
C ILE A 17 9.07 -3.35 -8.46
N ARG A 18 7.97 -3.09 -9.18
CA ARG A 18 8.02 -2.74 -10.59
C ARG A 18 8.80 -1.45 -10.85
N LEU A 19 8.68 -0.46 -9.96
CA LEU A 19 9.49 0.76 -10.02
C LEU A 19 10.99 0.46 -9.81
N ASN A 20 11.31 -0.49 -8.93
CA ASN A 20 12.69 -0.98 -8.69
C ASN A 20 13.33 -1.60 -9.90
N VAL A 21 12.63 -2.56 -10.50
CA VAL A 21 13.13 -3.27 -11.67
C VAL A 21 13.37 -2.31 -12.83
N LYS A 22 12.56 -1.24 -12.93
CA LYS A 22 12.73 -0.20 -13.94
C LYS A 22 13.75 0.88 -13.58
N GLN A 23 14.42 0.79 -12.43
CA GLN A 23 15.34 1.80 -11.88
C GLN A 23 14.73 3.22 -11.92
N GLN A 24 13.42 3.32 -11.75
CA GLN A 24 12.75 4.60 -11.77
C GLN A 24 12.94 5.29 -10.42
N THR A 25 13.39 6.55 -10.47
CA THR A 25 13.47 7.39 -9.28
C THR A 25 12.06 7.67 -8.79
N ILE A 26 11.77 7.36 -7.52
CA ILE A 26 10.49 7.72 -6.90
C ILE A 26 10.44 9.25 -6.74
N LYS A 27 9.60 9.89 -7.56
CA LYS A 27 9.19 11.27 -7.40
C LYS A 27 7.86 11.29 -6.65
N PHE A 28 7.35 12.49 -6.41
CA PHE A 28 6.11 12.70 -5.66
C PHE A 28 4.89 12.00 -6.32
N LYS A 29 4.89 11.87 -7.66
CA LYS A 29 3.80 11.20 -8.40
C LYS A 29 3.71 9.72 -8.06
N GLU A 30 4.84 9.04 -7.99
CA GLU A 30 4.94 7.60 -7.71
C GLU A 30 4.56 7.31 -6.24
N VAL A 31 4.89 8.24 -5.32
CA VAL A 31 4.41 8.18 -3.93
C VAL A 31 2.88 8.25 -3.88
N LEU A 32 2.27 9.22 -4.57
CA LEU A 32 0.80 9.34 -4.62
C LEU A 32 0.13 8.10 -5.23
N ILE A 33 0.71 7.53 -6.30
CA ILE A 33 0.18 6.31 -6.91
C ILE A 33 0.28 5.13 -5.93
N THR A 34 1.40 4.99 -5.22
CA THR A 34 1.60 3.93 -4.22
C THR A 34 0.59 4.04 -3.08
N VAL A 35 0.37 5.25 -2.57
CA VAL A 35 -0.63 5.54 -1.54
C VAL A 35 -2.04 5.26 -2.05
N GLY A 36 -2.38 5.70 -3.27
CA GLY A 36 -3.68 5.45 -3.88
C GLY A 36 -3.97 3.96 -4.06
N LEU A 37 -3.01 3.20 -4.59
CA LEU A 37 -3.11 1.74 -4.73
C LEU A 37 -3.27 1.04 -3.37
N SER A 38 -2.54 1.50 -2.36
CA SER A 38 -2.64 0.99 -0.99
C SER A 38 -4.05 1.22 -0.42
N VAL A 39 -4.57 2.45 -0.51
CA VAL A 39 -5.93 2.78 -0.04
C VAL A 39 -6.99 1.95 -0.77
N ILE A 40 -6.91 1.85 -2.11
CA ILE A 40 -7.85 1.06 -2.90
C ILE A 40 -7.80 -0.42 -2.49
N GLY A 41 -6.61 -0.98 -2.36
CA GLY A 41 -6.42 -2.36 -1.91
C GLY A 41 -7.05 -2.59 -0.54
N PHE A 42 -6.70 -1.77 0.45
CA PHE A 42 -7.25 -1.90 1.81
C PHE A 42 -8.77 -1.77 1.85
N VAL A 43 -9.35 -0.81 1.11
CA VAL A 43 -10.81 -0.61 1.08
C VAL A 43 -11.51 -1.82 0.45
N VAL A 44 -11.09 -2.25 -0.74
CA VAL A 44 -11.72 -3.36 -1.47
C VAL A 44 -11.63 -4.66 -0.66
N PHE A 45 -10.45 -5.00 -0.15
CA PHE A 45 -10.28 -6.26 0.58
C PHE A 45 -10.92 -6.24 1.97
N SER A 46 -11.03 -5.08 2.62
CA SER A 46 -11.78 -4.96 3.89
C SER A 46 -13.27 -5.19 3.66
N ILE A 47 -13.83 -4.61 2.60
CA ILE A 47 -15.24 -4.81 2.23
C ILE A 47 -15.49 -6.29 1.89
N LEU A 48 -14.68 -6.88 1.02
CA LEU A 48 -14.80 -8.31 0.67
C LEU A 48 -14.67 -9.21 1.91
N GLY A 49 -13.74 -8.90 2.81
CA GLY A 49 -13.54 -9.63 4.04
C GLY A 49 -14.79 -9.64 4.94
N VAL A 50 -15.48 -8.50 5.05
CA VAL A 50 -16.72 -8.39 5.82
C VAL A 50 -17.88 -9.13 5.15
N PHE A 51 -18.03 -9.00 3.83
CA PHE A 51 -19.06 -9.72 3.08
C PHE A 51 -18.90 -11.24 3.19
N ILE A 52 -17.70 -11.77 2.97
CA ILE A 52 -17.43 -13.21 3.02
C ILE A 52 -17.58 -13.74 4.45
N SER A 53 -17.11 -12.98 5.44
CA SER A 53 -17.15 -13.42 6.84
C SER A 53 -18.50 -13.16 7.52
N HIS A 54 -19.49 -12.58 6.83
CA HIS A 54 -20.81 -12.20 7.35
C HIS A 54 -20.75 -11.42 8.67
N GLN A 55 -19.70 -10.62 8.86
CA GLN A 55 -19.47 -9.91 10.11
C GLN A 55 -20.39 -8.69 10.22
N LYS A 56 -21.01 -8.52 11.39
CA LYS A 56 -21.76 -7.30 11.72
C LYS A 56 -20.77 -6.22 12.17
N VAL A 57 -20.27 -5.45 11.21
CA VAL A 57 -19.37 -4.32 11.46
C VAL A 57 -20.01 -3.04 10.94
N ASN A 58 -19.77 -1.92 11.62
CA ASN A 58 -20.16 -0.63 11.09
C ASN A 58 -19.31 -0.31 9.84
N ILE A 59 -19.96 -0.27 8.68
CA ILE A 59 -19.31 -0.03 7.38
C ILE A 59 -18.56 1.31 7.36
N PHE A 60 -19.11 2.33 8.03
CA PHE A 60 -18.47 3.64 8.10
C PHE A 60 -17.14 3.58 8.85
N THR A 61 -17.11 2.95 10.03
CA THR A 61 -15.89 2.76 10.81
C THR A 61 -14.87 1.90 10.08
N LEU A 62 -15.33 0.86 9.38
CA LEU A 62 -14.48 0.01 8.55
C LEU A 62 -13.80 0.81 7.42
N LEU A 63 -14.56 1.64 6.70
CA LEU A 63 -14.04 2.46 5.61
C LEU A 63 -12.99 3.46 6.09
N VAL A 64 -13.28 4.19 7.17
CA VAL A 64 -12.33 5.14 7.75
C VAL A 64 -11.06 4.43 8.19
N GLY A 65 -11.18 3.29 8.89
CA GLY A 65 -10.04 2.49 9.29
C GLY A 65 -9.20 1.99 8.11
N ALA A 66 -9.86 1.50 7.05
CA ALA A 66 -9.19 1.02 5.84
C ALA A 66 -8.44 2.14 5.10
N ILE A 67 -9.03 3.33 5.00
CA ILE A 67 -8.39 4.50 4.37
C ILE A 67 -7.16 4.93 5.17
N VAL A 68 -7.29 5.11 6.49
CA VAL A 68 -6.19 5.53 7.35
C VAL A 68 -5.05 4.51 7.29
N THR A 69 -5.37 3.22 7.40
CA THR A 69 -4.38 2.14 7.32
C THR A 69 -3.70 2.11 5.94
N GLY A 70 -4.47 2.25 4.86
CA GLY A 70 -3.95 2.29 3.49
C GLY A 70 -3.00 3.47 3.26
N ILE A 71 -3.31 4.66 3.80
CA ILE A 71 -2.44 5.84 3.72
C ILE A 71 -1.13 5.60 4.46
N ILE A 72 -1.19 5.18 5.72
CA ILE A 72 -0.01 4.92 6.56
C ILE A 72 0.89 3.89 5.87
N TRP A 73 0.30 2.79 5.41
CA TRP A 73 1.03 1.73 4.74
C TRP A 73 1.68 2.19 3.43
N GLY A 74 0.94 2.92 2.59
CA GLY A 74 1.44 3.44 1.34
C GLY A 74 2.60 4.43 1.51
N LEU A 75 2.53 5.29 2.53
CA LEU A 75 3.60 6.22 2.87
C LEU A 75 4.85 5.51 3.39
N LEU A 76 4.68 4.51 4.27
CA LEU A 76 5.79 3.68 4.75
C LEU A 76 6.49 2.96 3.59
N LEU A 77 5.72 2.36 2.68
CA LEU A 77 6.26 1.64 1.54
C LEU A 77 7.01 2.56 0.57
N ALA A 78 6.43 3.71 0.24
CA ALA A 78 7.08 4.68 -0.63
C ALA A 78 8.32 5.30 0.02
N GLY A 79 8.28 5.57 1.32
CA GLY A 79 9.39 6.13 2.10
C GLY A 79 10.57 5.16 2.20
N THR A 80 10.31 3.90 2.57
CA THR A 80 11.33 2.84 2.64
C THR A 80 12.00 2.63 1.29
N TYR A 81 11.23 2.66 0.20
CA TYR A 81 11.81 2.55 -1.13
C TYR A 81 12.67 3.77 -1.50
N LYS A 82 12.21 4.98 -1.20
CA LYS A 82 12.98 6.20 -1.46
C LYS A 82 14.32 6.17 -0.71
N LEU A 83 14.32 5.69 0.54
CA LEU A 83 15.52 5.49 1.33
C LEU A 83 16.43 4.41 0.72
N TYR A 84 15.88 3.27 0.30
CA TYR A 84 16.64 2.21 -0.36
C TYR A 84 17.33 2.69 -1.65
N ASN A 85 16.59 3.43 -2.48
CA ASN A 85 17.12 4.01 -3.71
C ASN A 85 18.25 5.01 -3.42
N TYR A 86 18.07 5.86 -2.40
CA TYR A 86 19.12 6.79 -1.95
C TYR A 86 20.39 6.06 -1.49
N LEU A 87 20.26 5.04 -0.65
CA LEU A 87 21.39 4.26 -0.14
C LEU A 87 22.13 3.54 -1.28
N THR A 88 21.39 2.90 -2.19
CA THR A 88 21.99 2.15 -3.30
C THR A 88 22.78 3.05 -4.26
N HIS A 89 22.34 4.29 -4.48
CA HIS A 89 23.06 5.25 -5.31
C HIS A 89 24.19 5.98 -4.56
N THR A 90 24.10 6.11 -3.23
CA THR A 90 25.13 6.80 -2.42
C THR A 90 26.35 5.92 -2.17
N PHE A 91 26.15 4.60 -1.97
CA PHE A 91 27.23 3.65 -1.67
C PHE A 91 27.83 2.96 -2.91
N LYS A 92 27.39 3.30 -4.12
CA LYS A 92 27.97 2.84 -5.38
C LYS A 92 29.12 3.73 -5.91
N LYS A 93 29.68 4.60 -5.05
CA LYS A 93 30.86 5.40 -5.35
C LYS A 93 32.14 4.63 -5.05
#